data_AF-A0A3B8HXC4-F1
#
_entry.id   AF-A0A3B8HXC4-F1
#
_cell.length_a   1.000
_cell.length_b   1.000
_cell.length_c   1.000
_cell.angle_alpha   90.00
_cell.angle_beta   90.00
_cell.angle_gamma   90.00
#
_symmetry.space_group_name_H-M   'P 1'
#
loop_
_entity.id
_entity.type
_entity.pdbx_description
1 polymer ?
#
loop_
_entity_poly.entity_id
_entity_poly.type
_entity_poly.pdbx_seq_one_letter_code
_entity_poly.pdbx_strand_id
1 'polypeptide(L)'
;MFTTRIIDKKEKDRYNRFVATHPAGHFLQLWEWGKVKEGMGWEKLPLIVEEDGEIRASLLILKRALPIPGLKKCIFYSPRGPVVDLESEELCKILFAGAARVARDHGAIFLKIDPDVDHRHQRFAAILSECGFRKNETGLDFEGVQPRFVFRLDIRPSETV
;
A
#
# COMPACT_ATOMS: atom_id res chain seq x y z
N MET A 1 -18.51 5.59 -11.13
CA MET A 1 -17.44 5.04 -12.02
C MET A 1 -16.11 5.26 -11.34
N PHE A 2 -15.35 4.18 -11.14
CA PHE A 2 -14.05 4.27 -10.50
C PHE A 2 -12.99 4.93 -11.38
N THR A 3 -12.16 5.77 -10.77
CA THR A 3 -10.98 6.36 -11.39
C THR A 3 -9.75 6.15 -10.50
N THR A 4 -8.56 6.14 -11.11
CA THR A 4 -7.29 6.07 -10.36
C THR A 4 -6.38 7.23 -10.71
N ARG A 5 -5.82 7.87 -9.68
CA ARG A 5 -4.91 9.03 -9.83
C ARG A 5 -3.93 9.16 -8.68
N ILE A 6 -2.74 9.69 -8.97
CA ILE A 6 -1.81 10.16 -7.95
C ILE A 6 -2.30 11.50 -7.43
N ILE A 7 -2.32 11.67 -6.12
CA ILE A 7 -2.74 12.92 -5.48
C ILE A 7 -1.55 13.76 -5.04
N ASP A 8 -1.80 15.06 -4.86
CA ASP A 8 -0.79 16.01 -4.37
C ASP A 8 -1.07 16.46 -2.93
N LYS A 9 -0.24 17.36 -2.43
CA LYS A 9 -0.29 17.85 -1.04
C LYS A 9 -1.61 18.53 -0.68
N LYS A 10 -2.36 19.06 -1.65
CA LYS A 10 -3.64 19.74 -1.42
C LYS A 10 -4.71 18.77 -0.91
N GLU A 11 -4.60 17.49 -1.23
CA GLU A 11 -5.56 16.46 -0.82
C GLU A 11 -5.09 15.64 0.39
N LYS A 12 -3.93 16.00 0.95
CA LYS A 12 -3.30 15.30 2.08
C LYS A 12 -4.26 15.00 3.22
N ASP A 13 -5.04 15.97 3.67
CA ASP A 13 -5.86 15.81 4.87
C ASP A 13 -7.07 14.90 4.60
N ARG A 14 -7.62 14.95 3.38
CA ARG A 14 -8.66 14.02 2.90
C ARG A 14 -8.12 12.59 2.80
N TYR A 15 -6.93 12.42 2.23
CA TYR A 15 -6.24 11.14 2.14
C TYR A 15 -5.92 10.54 3.52
N ASN A 16 -5.34 11.33 4.42
CA ASN A 16 -5.01 10.88 5.77
C ASN A 16 -6.28 10.52 6.56
N ARG A 17 -7.38 11.26 6.38
CA ARG A 17 -8.66 10.92 7.00
C ARG A 17 -9.16 9.56 6.53
N PHE A 18 -9.09 9.27 5.23
CA PHE A 18 -9.43 7.95 4.69
C PHE A 18 -8.56 6.86 5.33
N VAL A 19 -7.23 7.01 5.27
CA VAL A 19 -6.30 6.01 5.83
C VAL A 19 -6.51 5.80 7.33
N ALA A 20 -6.75 6.86 8.10
CA ALA A 20 -6.91 6.79 9.55
C ALA A 20 -8.25 6.18 10.01
N THR A 21 -9.28 6.22 9.15
CA THR A 21 -10.63 5.70 9.49
C THR A 21 -10.92 4.35 8.86
N HIS A 22 -10.10 3.90 7.91
CA HIS A 22 -10.29 2.62 7.24
C HIS A 22 -9.80 1.44 8.11
N PRO A 23 -10.52 0.31 8.20
CA PRO A 23 -10.12 -0.85 9.01
C PRO A 23 -8.75 -1.44 8.63
N ALA A 24 -8.42 -1.43 7.33
CA ALA A 24 -7.10 -1.81 6.81
C ALA A 24 -6.05 -0.67 6.83
N GLY A 25 -6.35 0.44 7.50
CA GLY A 25 -5.47 1.59 7.63
C GLY A 25 -4.21 1.29 8.44
N HIS A 26 -3.08 1.88 8.04
CA HIS A 26 -1.81 1.74 8.76
C HIS A 26 -1.02 3.06 8.73
N PHE A 27 -0.31 3.41 9.81
CA PHE A 27 0.43 4.69 9.88
C PHE A 27 1.49 4.83 8.77
N LEU A 28 2.06 3.69 8.33
CA LEU A 28 3.00 3.62 7.22
C LEU A 28 2.39 3.96 5.85
N GLN A 29 1.06 4.06 5.76
CA GLN A 29 0.33 4.52 4.56
C GLN A 29 -0.05 6.00 4.64
N LEU A 30 0.22 6.71 5.75
CA LEU A 30 -0.05 8.14 5.88
C LEU A 30 0.92 8.98 5.04
N TRP A 31 0.45 10.16 4.63
CA TRP A 31 1.24 11.12 3.85
C TRP A 31 2.59 11.45 4.51
N GLU A 32 2.58 11.63 5.83
CA GLU A 32 3.74 11.92 6.66
C GLU A 32 4.82 10.85 6.55
N TRP A 33 4.44 9.57 6.44
CA TRP A 33 5.42 8.50 6.25
C TRP A 33 6.17 8.65 4.93
N GLY A 34 5.45 9.03 3.87
CA GLY A 34 6.06 9.40 2.59
C GLY A 34 7.08 10.54 2.75
N LYS A 35 6.75 11.59 3.52
CA LYS A 35 7.69 12.70 3.79
C LYS A 35 8.94 12.24 4.54
N VAL A 36 8.82 11.35 5.51
CA VAL A 36 9.97 10.77 6.21
C VAL A 36 10.89 10.04 5.23
N LYS A 37 10.31 9.30 4.28
CA LYS A 37 11.06 8.53 3.29
C LYS A 37 11.67 9.40 2.18
N GLU A 38 11.10 10.58 1.90
CA GLU A 38 11.72 11.58 1.03
C GLU A 38 13.11 12.00 1.51
N GLY A 39 13.30 12.18 2.82
CA GLY A 39 14.61 12.43 3.41
C GLY A 39 15.62 11.27 3.26
N MET A 40 15.16 10.09 2.83
CA MET A 40 15.97 8.89 2.62
C MET A 40 16.09 8.52 1.13
N GLY A 41 15.80 9.46 0.22
CA GLY A 41 15.93 9.28 -1.22
C GLY A 41 14.78 8.50 -1.88
N TRP A 42 13.62 8.44 -1.23
CA TRP A 42 12.39 7.90 -1.83
C TRP A 42 11.52 9.04 -2.37
N GLU A 43 10.75 8.78 -3.41
CA GLU A 43 9.70 9.67 -3.90
C GLU A 43 8.35 9.07 -3.53
N LYS A 44 7.46 9.84 -2.89
CA LYS A 44 6.13 9.36 -2.53
C LYS A 44 5.14 9.61 -3.68
N LEU A 45 4.36 8.60 -4.01
CA LEU A 45 3.34 8.61 -5.05
C LEU A 45 2.04 8.04 -4.46
N PRO A 46 1.27 8.82 -3.68
CA PRO A 46 0.03 8.34 -3.08
C PRO A 46 -1.02 8.15 -4.18
N LEU A 47 -1.39 6.89 -4.44
CA LEU A 47 -2.39 6.50 -5.42
C LEU A 47 -3.73 6.29 -4.72
N ILE A 48 -4.81 6.78 -5.31
CA ILE A 48 -6.18 6.51 -4.85
C ILE A 48 -7.02 5.85 -5.94
N VAL A 49 -8.03 5.10 -5.50
CA VAL A 49 -9.24 4.79 -6.27
C VAL A 49 -10.33 5.71 -5.76
N GLU A 50 -10.99 6.42 -6.66
CA GLU A 50 -12.06 7.38 -6.35
C GLU A 50 -13.33 7.03 -7.12
N GLU A 51 -14.46 7.12 -6.45
CA GLU A 51 -15.80 7.05 -7.04
C GLU A 51 -16.67 8.16 -6.45
N ASP A 52 -17.34 8.92 -7.31
CA ASP A 52 -18.28 9.99 -6.94
C ASP A 52 -17.70 10.99 -5.92
N GLY A 53 -16.41 11.30 -6.04
CA GLY A 53 -15.71 12.23 -5.15
C GLY A 53 -15.33 11.64 -3.80
N GLU A 54 -15.43 10.33 -3.61
CA GLU A 54 -15.04 9.63 -2.38
C GLU A 54 -13.89 8.65 -2.62
N ILE A 55 -12.94 8.58 -1.67
CA ILE A 55 -11.83 7.64 -1.75
C ILE A 55 -12.34 6.25 -1.36
N ARG A 56 -12.14 5.27 -2.24
CA ARG A 56 -12.59 3.88 -2.05
C ARG A 56 -11.44 2.92 -1.75
N ALA A 57 -10.24 3.25 -2.20
CA ALA A 57 -9.02 2.52 -1.89
C ALA A 57 -7.80 3.42 -2.03
N SER A 58 -6.68 3.07 -1.40
CA SER A 58 -5.43 3.78 -1.58
C SER A 58 -4.18 2.92 -1.45
N LEU A 59 -3.07 3.43 -2.00
CA LEU A 59 -1.75 2.82 -1.91
C LEU A 59 -0.68 3.90 -1.87
N LEU A 60 0.03 4.06 -0.74
CA LEU A 60 1.21 4.91 -0.67
C LEU A 60 2.39 4.20 -1.34
N ILE A 61 2.61 4.49 -2.62
CA ILE A 61 3.78 3.99 -3.33
C ILE A 61 4.99 4.84 -2.95
N LEU A 62 6.05 4.19 -2.50
CA LEU A 62 7.38 4.77 -2.34
C LEU A 62 8.25 4.28 -3.50
N LYS A 63 8.69 5.21 -4.33
CA LYS A 63 9.57 4.97 -5.48
C LYS A 63 11.02 5.22 -5.09
N ARG A 64 11.92 4.31 -5.45
CA ARG A 64 13.37 4.50 -5.30
C ARG A 64 14.07 4.20 -6.61
N ALA A 65 14.85 5.15 -7.11
CA ALA A 65 15.67 4.96 -8.29
C ALA A 65 16.77 3.92 -8.03
N LEU A 66 17.07 3.07 -9.02
CA LEU A 66 18.19 2.16 -8.96
C LEU A 66 19.46 2.89 -9.42
N PRO A 67 20.59 2.78 -8.68
CA PRO A 67 21.83 3.48 -9.02
C PRO A 67 22.61 2.73 -10.13
N ILE A 68 21.97 2.50 -11.28
CA ILE A 68 22.56 1.81 -12.43
C ILE A 68 22.82 2.85 -13.54
N PRO A 69 24.09 3.13 -13.88
CA PRO A 69 24.42 4.11 -14.91
C PRO A 69 23.74 3.81 -16.25
N GLY A 70 23.15 4.85 -16.87
CA GLY A 70 22.49 4.76 -18.17
C GLY A 70 21.09 4.14 -18.18
N LEU A 71 20.61 3.61 -17.05
CA LEU A 71 19.33 2.91 -16.97
C LEU A 71 18.33 3.66 -16.06
N LYS A 72 17.27 4.22 -16.64
CA LYS A 72 16.17 4.86 -15.89
C LYS A 72 15.19 3.82 -15.36
N LYS A 73 15.60 3.04 -14.35
CA LYS A 73 14.75 2.06 -13.65
C LYS A 73 14.61 2.40 -12.18
N CYS A 74 13.48 1.99 -11.59
CA CYS A 74 13.21 2.17 -10.18
C CYS A 74 12.54 0.94 -9.57
N ILE A 75 12.39 0.94 -8.26
CA ILE A 75 11.56 -0.02 -7.53
C ILE A 75 10.44 0.73 -6.84
N PHE A 76 9.27 0.08 -6.74
CA PHE A 76 8.16 0.57 -5.94
C PHE A 76 8.00 -0.31 -4.69
N TYR A 77 7.73 0.34 -3.58
CA TYR A 77 7.41 -0.31 -2.31
C TYR A 77 6.24 0.40 -1.64
N SER A 78 5.23 -0.33 -1.18
CA SER A 78 4.15 0.22 -0.37
C SER A 78 4.08 -0.48 0.98
N PRO A 79 4.65 0.11 2.04
CA PRO A 79 4.74 -0.52 3.36
C PRO A 79 3.37 -0.65 4.02
N ARG A 80 2.97 -1.88 4.38
CA ARG A 80 1.68 -2.26 4.97
C ARG A 80 0.44 -1.88 4.15
N GLY A 81 0.61 -1.46 2.90
CA GLY A 81 -0.50 -1.26 1.97
C GLY A 81 -0.91 -2.56 1.28
N PRO A 82 -2.04 -2.57 0.56
CA PRO A 82 -2.96 -1.45 0.31
C PRO A 82 -3.87 -1.09 1.49
N VAL A 83 -4.53 0.07 1.41
CA VAL A 83 -5.69 0.41 2.24
C VAL A 83 -6.94 0.26 1.38
N VAL A 84 -7.61 -0.87 1.48
CA VAL A 84 -8.77 -1.26 0.66
C VAL A 84 -9.64 -2.24 1.44
N ASP A 85 -10.92 -2.34 1.09
CA ASP A 85 -11.75 -3.45 1.53
C ASP A 85 -11.15 -4.78 1.03
N LEU A 86 -10.74 -5.64 1.96
CA LEU A 86 -10.02 -6.88 1.68
C LEU A 86 -10.91 -7.93 1.00
N GLU A 87 -12.22 -7.77 1.05
CA GLU A 87 -13.19 -8.61 0.35
C GLU A 87 -13.51 -8.10 -1.06
N SER A 88 -13.17 -6.84 -1.36
CA SER A 88 -13.46 -6.22 -2.65
C SER A 88 -12.37 -6.54 -3.69
N GLU A 89 -12.58 -7.64 -4.41
CA GLU A 89 -11.76 -8.03 -5.55
C GLU A 89 -11.74 -6.95 -6.65
N GLU A 90 -12.89 -6.31 -6.89
CA GLU A 90 -13.03 -5.23 -7.89
C GLU A 90 -12.13 -4.02 -7.54
N LEU A 91 -12.21 -3.51 -6.32
CA LEU A 91 -11.38 -2.37 -5.89
C LEU A 91 -9.89 -2.73 -5.92
N CYS A 92 -9.51 -3.96 -5.54
CA CYS A 92 -8.14 -4.42 -5.65
C CYS A 92 -7.65 -4.43 -7.11
N LYS A 93 -8.43 -5.00 -8.02
CA LYS A 93 -8.10 -5.03 -9.46
C LYS A 93 -7.92 -3.61 -10.02
N ILE A 94 -8.81 -2.69 -9.68
CA ILE A 94 -8.73 -1.29 -10.13
C ILE A 94 -7.49 -0.60 -9.55
N LEU A 95 -7.26 -0.72 -8.24
CA LEU A 95 -6.11 -0.12 -7.56
C LEU A 95 -4.79 -0.61 -8.16
N PHE A 96 -4.64 -1.93 -8.32
CA PHE A 96 -3.40 -2.52 -8.81
C PHE A 96 -3.22 -2.35 -10.32
N ALA A 97 -4.28 -2.27 -11.11
CA ALA A 97 -4.19 -1.84 -12.51
C ALA A 97 -3.69 -0.38 -12.61
N GLY A 98 -4.19 0.51 -11.74
CA GLY A 98 -3.71 1.88 -11.61
C GLY A 98 -2.23 1.94 -11.21
N ALA A 99 -1.83 1.15 -10.20
CA ALA A 99 -0.44 1.05 -9.76
C ALA A 99 0.48 0.50 -10.86
N ALA A 100 0.01 -0.48 -11.64
CA ALA A 100 0.76 -1.03 -12.76
C ALA A 100 0.96 -0.01 -13.89
N ARG A 101 -0.02 0.87 -14.14
CA ARG A 101 0.14 2.00 -15.08
C ARG A 101 1.22 2.96 -14.60
N VAL A 102 1.12 3.42 -13.35
CA VAL A 102 2.13 4.30 -12.72
C VAL A 102 3.52 3.65 -12.73
N ALA A 103 3.60 2.35 -12.46
CA ALA A 103 4.84 1.59 -12.50
C ALA A 103 5.49 1.60 -13.89
N ARG A 104 4.70 1.39 -14.97
CA ARG A 104 5.21 1.46 -16.35
C ARG A 104 5.72 2.86 -16.69
N ASP A 105 4.96 3.90 -16.34
CA ASP A 105 5.31 5.30 -16.62
C ASP A 105 6.63 5.72 -15.95
N HIS A 106 6.92 5.17 -14.76
CA HIS A 106 8.16 5.43 -14.02
C HIS A 106 9.28 4.39 -14.26
N GLY A 107 9.06 3.38 -15.10
CA GLY A 107 10.04 2.32 -15.34
C GLY A 107 10.34 1.46 -14.10
N ALA A 108 9.35 1.24 -13.24
CA ALA A 108 9.48 0.38 -12.08
C ALA A 108 9.60 -1.09 -12.50
N ILE A 109 10.59 -1.81 -11.94
CA ILE A 109 10.80 -3.23 -12.25
C ILE A 109 9.90 -4.16 -11.43
N PHE A 110 9.44 -3.70 -10.26
CA PHE A 110 8.43 -4.39 -9.44
C PHE A 110 7.75 -3.40 -8.50
N LEU A 111 6.59 -3.80 -7.98
CA LEU A 111 5.94 -3.24 -6.80
C LEU A 111 5.96 -4.31 -5.70
N LYS A 112 6.55 -3.96 -4.55
CA LYS A 112 6.53 -4.80 -3.34
C LYS A 112 5.51 -4.25 -2.35
N ILE A 113 4.75 -5.15 -1.73
CA ILE A 113 3.81 -4.86 -0.64
C ILE A 113 4.03 -5.86 0.49
N ASP A 114 3.62 -5.48 1.70
CA ASP A 114 3.64 -6.33 2.90
C ASP A 114 2.43 -6.00 3.80
N PRO A 115 1.19 -6.22 3.30
CA PRO A 115 -0.05 -5.80 3.95
C PRO A 115 -0.15 -6.31 5.39
N ASP A 116 -0.71 -5.49 6.28
CA ASP A 116 -0.97 -5.86 7.68
C ASP A 116 -2.27 -6.67 7.82
N VAL A 117 -2.28 -7.85 7.20
CA VAL A 117 -3.45 -8.74 7.16
C VAL A 117 -3.08 -10.08 7.78
N ASP A 118 -4.00 -10.63 8.58
CA ASP A 118 -3.81 -11.93 9.19
C ASP A 118 -3.62 -13.01 8.12
N HIS A 119 -2.61 -13.87 8.29
CA HIS A 119 -2.31 -14.96 7.36
C HIS A 119 -3.48 -15.94 7.15
N ARG A 120 -4.45 -16.01 8.08
CA ARG A 120 -5.66 -16.83 7.95
C ARG A 120 -6.64 -16.28 6.92
N HIS A 121 -6.48 -15.03 6.49
CA HIS A 121 -7.33 -14.37 5.50
C HIS A 121 -7.01 -14.84 4.07
N GLN A 122 -7.30 -16.10 3.77
CA GLN A 122 -6.95 -16.75 2.50
C GLN A 122 -7.58 -16.07 1.27
N ARG A 123 -8.77 -15.47 1.42
CA ARG A 123 -9.45 -14.76 0.33
C ARG A 123 -8.62 -13.60 -0.22
N PHE A 124 -8.07 -12.75 0.65
CA PHE A 124 -7.24 -11.64 0.24
C PHE A 124 -5.93 -12.11 -0.40
N ALA A 125 -5.34 -13.20 0.10
CA ALA A 125 -4.17 -13.82 -0.54
C ALA A 125 -4.47 -14.28 -1.98
N ALA A 126 -5.64 -14.88 -2.22
CA ALA A 126 -6.09 -15.26 -3.56
C ALA A 126 -6.29 -14.04 -4.47
N ILE A 127 -6.96 -12.99 -3.98
CA ILE A 127 -7.15 -11.72 -4.72
C ILE A 127 -5.79 -11.12 -5.12
N LEU A 128 -4.80 -11.12 -4.23
CA LEU A 128 -3.45 -10.64 -4.56
C LEU A 128 -2.80 -11.47 -5.67
N SER A 129 -2.93 -12.80 -5.63
CA SER A 129 -2.44 -13.68 -6.70
C SER A 129 -3.12 -13.42 -8.05
N GLU A 130 -4.43 -13.21 -8.07
CA GLU A 130 -5.18 -12.83 -9.27
C GLU A 130 -4.77 -11.45 -9.80
N CYS A 131 -4.35 -10.54 -8.92
CA CYS A 131 -3.78 -9.24 -9.28
C CYS A 131 -2.30 -9.33 -9.72
N GLY A 132 -1.72 -10.53 -9.83
CA GLY A 132 -0.37 -10.78 -10.33
C GLY A 132 0.73 -10.70 -9.28
N PHE A 133 0.39 -10.57 -7.99
CA PHE A 133 1.39 -10.66 -6.92
C PHE A 133 1.86 -12.10 -6.72
N ARG A 134 3.16 -12.23 -6.45
CA ARG A 134 3.76 -13.48 -6.02
C ARG A 134 4.18 -13.34 -4.57
N LYS A 135 3.80 -14.31 -3.75
CA LYS A 135 4.24 -14.35 -2.35
C LYS A 135 5.75 -14.57 -2.33
N ASN A 136 6.45 -13.73 -1.59
CA ASN A 136 7.87 -13.94 -1.33
C ASN A 136 8.02 -14.93 -0.17
N GLU A 137 8.66 -16.06 -0.41
CA GLU A 137 9.01 -17.02 0.64
C GLU A 137 10.28 -16.54 1.34
N THR A 138 10.14 -15.57 2.25
CA THR A 138 11.21 -15.24 3.19
C THR A 138 11.21 -16.26 4.33
N GLY A 139 12.40 -16.69 4.77
CA GLY A 139 12.56 -17.61 5.91
C GLY A 139 11.95 -17.07 7.23
N LEU A 140 12.09 -17.85 8.30
CA LEU A 140 11.52 -17.54 9.62
C LEU A 140 12.21 -16.33 10.31
N ASP A 141 13.36 -15.86 9.81
CA ASP A 141 14.29 -14.98 10.52
C ASP A 141 14.19 -13.50 10.16
N PHE A 142 13.02 -12.87 10.29
CA PHE A 142 12.88 -11.40 10.12
C PHE A 142 13.41 -10.83 8.78
N GLU A 143 13.64 -11.67 7.77
CA GLU A 143 14.26 -11.28 6.49
C GLU A 143 13.34 -10.45 5.58
N GLY A 144 12.08 -10.24 6.02
CA GLY A 144 11.18 -9.27 5.42
C GLY A 144 11.54 -7.83 5.81
N VAL A 145 11.08 -6.85 5.01
CA VAL A 145 11.25 -5.42 5.39
C VAL A 145 10.43 -5.09 6.63
N GLN A 146 9.30 -5.77 6.81
CA GLN A 146 8.43 -5.67 7.97
C GLN A 146 8.32 -7.03 8.67
N PRO A 147 8.27 -7.08 10.01
CA PRO A 147 8.07 -8.32 10.74
C PRO A 147 6.69 -8.91 10.44
N ARG A 148 6.65 -10.23 10.24
CA ARG A 148 5.42 -10.99 9.97
C ARG A 148 4.66 -11.39 11.24
N PHE A 149 5.35 -11.44 12.37
CA PHE A 149 4.79 -11.79 13.67
C PHE A 149 4.89 -10.56 14.58
N VAL A 150 3.74 -10.11 15.08
CA VAL A 150 3.62 -8.93 15.95
C VAL A 150 2.75 -9.29 17.15
N PHE A 151 3.12 -8.80 18.34
CA PHE A 151 2.29 -8.89 19.53
C PHE A 151 1.38 -7.67 19.59
N ARG A 152 0.07 -7.89 19.70
CA ARG A 152 -0.93 -6.83 19.84
C ARG A 152 -1.66 -7.02 21.16
N LEU A 153 -1.60 -6.00 22.01
CA LEU A 153 -2.46 -5.90 23.19
C LEU A 153 -3.72 -5.15 22.79
N ASP A 154 -4.87 -5.79 22.93
CA ASP A 154 -6.15 -5.12 22.79
C ASP A 154 -6.38 -4.21 24.00
N ILE A 155 -6.45 -2.91 23.76
CA ILE A 155 -6.65 -1.89 24.79
C ILE A 155 -8.10 -1.39 24.85
N ARG A 156 -9.01 -1.98 24.07
CA ARG A 156 -10.44 -1.67 24.17
C ARG A 156 -10.91 -2.05 25.58
N PRO A 157 -11.82 -1.26 26.19
CA PRO A 157 -12.42 -1.63 27.46
C PRO A 157 -12.97 -3.05 27.37
N SER A 158 -12.76 -3.87 28.40
CA SER A 158 -13.47 -5.14 28.51
C SER A 158 -14.97 -4.88 28.49
N GLU A 159 -15.74 -5.68 27.74
CA GLU A 159 -17.20 -5.66 27.76
C GLU A 159 -17.70 -6.14 29.13
N THR A 160 -17.54 -5.32 30.16
CA THR A 160 -18.04 -5.57 31.51
C THR A 160 -18.20 -4.23 32.22
N VAL A 161 -19.39 -3.64 32.08
CA VAL A 161 -20.10 -2.91 33.14
C VAL A 161 -21.57 -3.26 33.01
#